data_AF-A0A8J6QC80-F1
#
_entry.id   AF-A0A8J6QC80-F1
#
_cell.length_a   1.000
_cell.length_b   1.000
_cell.length_c   1.000
_cell.angle_alpha   90.00
_cell.angle_beta   90.00
_cell.angle_gamma   90.00
#
_symmetry.space_group_name_H-M   'P 1'
#
loop_
_entity.id
_entity.type
_entity.pdbx_description
1 polymer ?
#
loop_
_entity_poly.entity_id
_entity_poly.type
_entity_poly.pdbx_seq_one_letter_code
_entity_poly.pdbx_strand_id
1 'polypeptide(L)'
;MSAPSDPSSTLPGLGDCLRQVEIKRLKKALNRCDGVVEAHPQQPQPRNERALLHSLAGDNQAACRDSLAAEKLLKQVPKTASPDPLLVEEIQLRARSCRTLTNAPAAGAPLRAGSAG
;
A
#
# COMPACT_ATOMS: atom_id res chain seq x y z
N MET A 1 -13.89 38.94 -10.56
CA MET A 1 -13.79 37.78 -11.47
C MET A 1 -12.55 37.00 -11.04
N SER A 2 -12.72 35.83 -10.43
CA SER A 2 -11.59 35.03 -9.92
C SER A 2 -11.07 34.11 -11.03
N ALA A 3 -9.75 34.06 -11.20
CA ALA A 3 -9.08 33.23 -12.19
C ALA A 3 -9.34 31.72 -11.94
N PRO A 4 -9.33 30.87 -12.98
CA PRO A 4 -9.42 29.42 -12.80
C PRO A 4 -8.13 28.92 -12.13
N SER A 5 -8.28 28.24 -11.00
CA SER A 5 -7.16 27.59 -10.31
C SER A 5 -6.55 26.51 -11.21
N ASP A 6 -5.24 26.56 -11.39
CA ASP A 6 -4.48 25.61 -12.18
C ASP A 6 -4.63 24.18 -11.59
N PRO A 7 -5.20 23.20 -12.31
CA PRO A 7 -5.50 21.86 -11.78
C PRO A 7 -4.24 21.09 -11.35
N SER A 8 -3.05 21.58 -11.73
CA SER A 8 -1.76 21.02 -11.34
C SER A 8 -1.28 21.45 -9.94
N SER A 9 -2.01 22.32 -9.23
CA SER A 9 -1.59 22.90 -7.94
C SER A 9 -2.10 22.15 -6.70
N THR A 10 -2.94 21.12 -6.87
CA THR A 10 -3.53 20.40 -5.73
C THR A 10 -2.73 19.14 -5.45
N LEU A 11 -2.09 19.08 -4.27
CA LEU A 11 -1.46 17.86 -3.77
C LEU A 11 -2.49 16.71 -3.78
N PRO A 12 -2.10 15.48 -4.18
CA PRO A 12 -2.98 14.32 -4.10
C PRO A 12 -3.57 14.18 -2.69
N GLY A 13 -4.80 13.72 -2.54
CA GLY A 13 -5.37 13.39 -1.23
C GLY A 13 -4.80 12.10 -0.65
N LEU A 14 -4.91 11.92 0.68
CA LEU A 14 -4.34 10.76 1.39
C LEU A 14 -4.94 9.40 0.94
N GLY A 15 -6.23 9.38 0.57
CA GLY A 15 -6.95 8.19 0.11
C GLY A 15 -6.98 8.03 -1.42
N ASP A 16 -6.10 8.73 -2.14
CA ASP A 16 -6.14 8.77 -3.60
C ASP A 16 -5.53 7.52 -4.24
N CYS A 17 -4.76 6.73 -3.49
CA CYS A 17 -4.18 5.48 -3.98
C CYS A 17 -5.28 4.50 -4.39
N LEU A 18 -6.32 4.33 -3.56
CA LEU A 18 -7.41 3.37 -3.83
C LEU A 18 -8.58 3.93 -4.65
N ARG A 19 -8.53 5.21 -5.07
CA ARG A 19 -9.59 5.79 -5.91
C ARG A 19 -9.63 5.14 -7.30
N GLN A 20 -10.79 4.64 -7.72
CA GLN A 20 -11.00 4.06 -9.06
C GLN A 20 -9.98 2.94 -9.40
N VAL A 21 -9.71 2.06 -8.43
CA VAL A 21 -8.86 0.88 -8.68
C VAL A 21 -9.66 -0.14 -9.48
N GLU A 22 -9.07 -0.59 -10.59
CA GLU A 22 -9.57 -1.69 -11.41
C GLU A 22 -8.45 -2.72 -11.54
N ILE A 23 -8.75 -4.01 -11.31
CA ILE A 23 -7.74 -5.09 -11.39
C ILE A 23 -7.04 -5.12 -12.76
N LYS A 24 -7.78 -4.87 -13.85
CA LYS A 24 -7.23 -4.83 -15.22
C LYS A 24 -6.29 -3.63 -15.47
N ARG A 25 -6.29 -2.62 -14.58
CA ARG A 25 -5.52 -1.38 -14.70
C ARG A 25 -4.62 -1.14 -13.48
N LEU A 26 -4.22 -2.21 -12.81
CA LEU A 26 -3.47 -2.13 -11.56
C LEU A 26 -2.16 -1.34 -11.68
N LYS A 27 -1.45 -1.44 -12.80
CA LYS A 27 -0.25 -0.62 -13.08
C LYS A 27 -0.54 0.88 -13.05
N LYS A 28 -1.69 1.31 -13.60
CA LYS A 28 -2.10 2.72 -13.56
C LYS A 28 -2.42 3.16 -12.13
N ALA A 29 -3.07 2.30 -11.35
CA ALA A 29 -3.34 2.57 -9.95
C ALA A 29 -2.05 2.71 -9.12
N LEU A 30 -1.07 1.83 -9.35
CA LEU A 30 0.25 1.90 -8.71
C LEU A 30 0.98 3.20 -9.05
N ASN A 31 1.07 3.57 -10.34
CA ASN A 31 1.72 4.82 -10.74
C ASN A 31 1.07 6.06 -10.10
N ARG A 32 -0.26 6.09 -9.99
CA ARG A 32 -0.95 7.16 -9.27
C ARG A 32 -0.56 7.14 -7.79
N CYS A 33 -0.57 5.97 -7.18
CA CYS A 33 -0.29 5.81 -5.76
C CYS A 33 1.16 6.18 -5.41
N ASP A 34 2.12 5.98 -6.32
CA ASP A 34 3.49 6.48 -6.15
C ASP A 34 3.52 7.99 -5.91
N GLY A 35 2.77 8.76 -6.71
CA GLY A 35 2.64 10.21 -6.51
C GLY A 35 1.98 10.59 -5.17
N VAL A 36 1.06 9.78 -4.65
CA VAL A 36 0.47 10.00 -3.32
C VAL A 36 1.49 9.73 -2.21
N VAL A 37 2.26 8.65 -2.32
CA VAL A 37 3.33 8.32 -1.36
C VAL A 37 4.42 9.39 -1.34
N GLU A 38 4.78 9.92 -2.51
CA GLU A 38 5.73 11.03 -2.64
C GLU A 38 5.19 12.34 -2.02
N ALA A 39 3.92 12.65 -2.22
CA ALA A 39 3.28 13.83 -1.64
C ALA A 39 3.10 13.75 -0.13
N HIS A 40 2.99 12.53 0.43
CA HIS A 40 2.70 12.29 1.85
C HIS A 40 3.73 11.36 2.51
N PRO A 41 5.03 11.71 2.53
CA PRO A 41 6.10 10.79 2.87
C PRO A 41 6.11 10.37 4.35
N GLN A 42 5.46 11.13 5.24
CA GLN A 42 5.38 10.82 6.67
C GLN A 42 4.06 10.15 7.06
N GLN A 43 3.14 9.99 6.12
CA GLN A 43 1.83 9.42 6.41
C GLN A 43 1.85 7.90 6.17
N PRO A 44 1.32 7.11 7.13
CA PRO A 44 1.32 5.66 7.03
C PRO A 44 0.33 5.14 5.98
N GLN A 45 -0.81 5.83 5.79
CA GLN A 45 -1.91 5.39 4.95
C GLN A 45 -1.51 5.16 3.47
N PRO A 46 -0.86 6.09 2.76
CA PRO A 46 -0.51 5.87 1.36
C PRO A 46 0.37 4.64 1.12
N ARG A 47 1.28 4.33 2.05
CA ARG A 47 2.09 3.10 1.98
C ARG A 47 1.26 1.86 2.27
N ASN A 48 0.34 1.90 3.23
CA ASN A 48 -0.60 0.79 3.46
C ASN A 48 -1.44 0.49 2.21
N GLU A 49 -1.95 1.53 1.55
CA GLU A 49 -2.74 1.42 0.33
C GLU A 49 -1.90 0.90 -0.85
N ARG A 50 -0.66 1.41 -1.03
CA ARG A 50 0.25 0.90 -2.06
C ARG A 50 0.63 -0.56 -1.83
N ALA A 51 0.77 -0.99 -0.58
CA ALA A 51 1.02 -2.38 -0.24
C ALA A 51 -0.11 -3.31 -0.72
N LEU A 52 -1.37 -2.88 -0.58
CA LEU A 52 -2.52 -3.62 -1.12
C LEU A 52 -2.43 -3.72 -2.66
N LEU A 53 -2.12 -2.61 -3.34
CA LEU A 53 -1.99 -2.62 -4.80
C LEU A 53 -0.86 -3.53 -5.29
N HIS A 54 0.29 -3.54 -4.61
CA HIS A 54 1.38 -4.46 -4.93
C HIS A 54 0.99 -5.93 -4.70
N SER A 55 0.26 -6.21 -3.62
CA SER A 55 -0.24 -7.57 -3.35
C SER A 55 -1.21 -8.05 -4.42
N LEU A 56 -2.14 -7.19 -4.86
CA LEU A 56 -3.04 -7.47 -5.98
C LEU A 56 -2.28 -7.69 -7.31
N ALA A 57 -1.08 -7.10 -7.44
CA ALA A 57 -0.21 -7.28 -8.61
C ALA A 57 0.63 -8.56 -8.55
N GLY A 58 0.59 -9.29 -7.44
CA GLY A 58 1.47 -10.42 -7.17
C GLY A 58 2.89 -10.04 -6.72
N ASP A 59 3.19 -8.74 -6.57
CA ASP A 59 4.48 -8.26 -6.06
C ASP A 59 4.49 -8.25 -4.53
N ASN A 60 4.57 -9.45 -3.95
CA ASN A 60 4.57 -9.62 -2.50
C ASN A 60 5.78 -8.97 -1.83
N GLN A 61 6.91 -8.86 -2.52
CA GLN A 61 8.10 -8.23 -1.97
C GLN A 61 7.90 -6.71 -1.82
N ALA A 62 7.37 -6.04 -2.84
CA ALA A 62 7.02 -4.63 -2.74
C ALA A 62 5.91 -4.37 -1.71
N ALA A 63 4.88 -5.22 -1.69
CA ALA A 63 3.82 -5.13 -0.69
C ALA A 63 4.37 -5.20 0.73
N CYS A 64 5.34 -6.08 0.98
CA CYS A 64 5.96 -6.20 2.28
C CYS A 64 6.88 -5.04 2.65
N ARG A 65 7.63 -4.50 1.68
CA ARG A 65 8.44 -3.28 1.92
C ARG A 65 7.55 -2.13 2.39
N ASP A 66 6.43 -1.90 1.70
CA ASP A 66 5.49 -0.83 2.06
C ASP A 66 4.77 -1.10 3.39
N SER A 67 4.33 -2.33 3.65
CA SER A 67 3.66 -2.68 4.91
C SER A 67 4.57 -2.45 6.13
N LEU A 68 5.83 -2.84 6.03
CA LEU A 68 6.81 -2.62 7.11
C LEU A 68 7.17 -1.14 7.25
N ALA A 69 7.22 -0.38 6.15
CA ALA A 69 7.45 1.06 6.20
C ALA A 69 6.26 1.81 6.83
N ALA A 70 5.02 1.44 6.49
CA ALA A 70 3.81 1.98 7.11
C ALA A 70 3.78 1.73 8.62
N GLU A 71 4.18 0.53 9.07
CA GLU A 71 4.26 0.21 10.50
C GLU A 71 5.31 1.07 11.23
N LYS A 72 6.44 1.37 10.59
CA LYS A 72 7.45 2.28 11.16
C LYS A 72 6.89 3.70 11.33
N LEU A 73 6.11 4.17 10.36
CA LEU A 73 5.50 5.50 10.41
C LEU A 73 4.45 5.62 11.51
N LEU A 74 3.66 4.56 11.75
CA LEU A 74 2.71 4.54 12.89
C LEU A 74 3.40 4.82 14.23
N LYS A 75 4.65 4.37 14.42
CA LYS A 75 5.43 4.61 15.65
C LYS A 75 5.94 6.04 15.76
N GLN A 76 5.93 6.79 14.66
CA GLN A 76 6.38 8.17 14.55
C GLN A 76 5.23 9.18 14.56
N VAL A 77 3.98 8.73 14.38
CA VAL A 77 2.80 9.59 14.51
C VAL A 77 2.75 10.15 15.93
N PRO A 78 2.62 11.49 16.11
CA PRO A 78 2.51 12.10 17.42
C PRO A 78 1.36 11.49 18.21
N LYS A 79 1.57 11.20 19.50
CA LYS A 79 0.52 10.61 20.36
C LYS A 79 -0.75 11.47 20.49
N THR A 80 -0.65 12.76 20.17
CA THR A 80 -1.76 13.71 20.12
C THR A 80 -2.62 13.58 18.87
N ALA A 81 -2.10 12.94 17.82
CA ALA A 81 -2.84 12.56 16.63
C ALA A 81 -3.13 11.06 16.72
N SER A 82 -4.36 10.70 17.09
CA SER A 82 -4.79 9.30 17.05
C SER A 82 -5.05 8.91 15.60
N PRO A 83 -4.26 8.01 14.99
CA PRO A 83 -4.59 7.47 13.68
C PRO A 83 -5.90 6.68 13.78
N ASP A 84 -6.60 6.53 12.66
CA ASP A 84 -7.77 5.67 12.56
C ASP A 84 -7.43 4.26 13.10
N PRO A 85 -8.15 3.73 14.11
CA PRO A 85 -7.88 2.41 14.67
C PRO A 85 -7.90 1.28 13.63
N LEU A 86 -8.79 1.35 12.63
CA LEU A 86 -8.87 0.33 11.58
C LEU A 86 -7.60 0.35 10.71
N LEU A 87 -7.12 1.54 10.36
CA LEU A 87 -5.87 1.70 9.63
C LEU A 87 -4.68 1.12 10.42
N VAL A 88 -4.65 1.34 11.74
CA VAL A 88 -3.61 0.79 12.62
C VAL A 88 -3.65 -0.75 12.58
N GLU A 89 -4.82 -1.35 12.75
CA GLU A 89 -5.00 -2.80 12.73
C GLU A 89 -4.59 -3.42 11.38
N GLU A 90 -5.01 -2.82 10.27
CA GLU A 90 -4.66 -3.26 8.92
C GLU A 90 -3.15 -3.25 8.69
N ILE A 91 -2.48 -2.14 9.03
CA ILE A 91 -1.02 -2.01 8.85
C ILE A 91 -0.30 -3.06 9.68
N GLN A 92 -0.68 -3.22 10.95
CA GLN A 92 -0.05 -4.20 11.83
C GLN A 92 -0.28 -5.64 11.34
N LEU A 93 -1.48 -5.96 10.84
CA LEU A 93 -1.79 -7.26 10.29
C LEU A 93 -0.89 -7.58 9.09
N ARG A 94 -0.81 -6.67 8.11
CA ARG A 94 0.04 -6.84 6.92
C ARG A 94 1.52 -6.96 7.28
N ALA A 95 2.00 -6.12 8.19
CA ALA A 95 3.39 -6.16 8.65
C ALA A 95 3.74 -7.49 9.37
N ARG A 96 2.82 -8.02 10.19
CA ARG A 96 2.98 -9.35 10.80
C ARG A 96 3.02 -10.45 9.74
N SER A 97 2.09 -10.46 8.80
CA SER A 97 2.06 -11.45 7.71
C SER A 97 3.38 -11.48 6.92
N CYS A 98 3.96 -10.31 6.65
CA CYS A 98 5.26 -10.23 5.98
C CYS A 98 6.40 -10.89 6.75
N ARG A 99 6.48 -10.71 8.08
CA ARG A 99 7.51 -11.35 8.90
C ARG A 99 7.34 -12.87 8.95
N THR A 100 6.10 -13.35 8.99
CA THR A 100 5.81 -14.79 8.98
C THR A 100 6.23 -15.44 7.66
N LEU A 101 5.97 -14.78 6.53
CA LEU A 101 6.34 -15.26 5.20
C LEU A 101 7.85 -15.22 4.92
N THR A 102 8.61 -14.35 5.58
CA THR A 102 10.08 -14.33 5.46
C THR A 102 10.79 -15.34 6.36
N ASN A 103 10.09 -15.89 7.36
CA ASN A 103 10.67 -16.81 8.36
C ASN A 103 10.37 -18.30 8.08
N ALA A 104 9.41 -18.60 7.21
CA ALA A 104 9.13 -19.96 6.76
C ALA A 104 9.91 -20.25 5.45
N PRO A 105 10.68 -21.35 5.35
CA PRO A 105 11.20 -21.75 4.05
C PRO A 105 10.02 -22.06 3.14
N ALA A 106 10.09 -21.66 1.87
CA ALA A 106 9.09 -21.89 0.84
C ALA A 106 9.01 -23.38 0.42
N ALA A 107 8.94 -24.29 1.38
CA ALA A 107 8.98 -25.74 1.19
C ALA A 107 7.57 -26.37 1.11
N GLY A 108 6.55 -25.60 0.74
CA GLY A 108 5.15 -26.05 0.82
C GLY A 108 4.22 -25.60 -0.30
N ALA A 109 4.71 -24.98 -1.37
CA ALA A 109 3.85 -24.75 -2.54
C ALA A 109 3.70 -26.07 -3.30
N PRO A 110 2.49 -26.67 -3.38
CA PRO A 110 2.30 -27.84 -4.22
C PRO A 110 2.53 -27.40 -5.68
N LEU A 111 3.46 -28.07 -6.36
CA LEU A 111 3.60 -27.95 -7.82
C LEU A 111 2.22 -28.19 -8.42
N ARG A 112 1.73 -27.25 -9.23
CA ARG A 112 0.56 -27.47 -10.08
C ARG A 112 0.80 -28.75 -10.87
N ALA A 113 0.02 -29.78 -10.60
CA ALA A 113 -0.04 -30.98 -11.42
C ALA A 113 -0.43 -30.54 -12.83
N GLY A 114 0.51 -30.68 -13.77
CA GLY A 114 0.27 -30.44 -15.19
C GLY A 114 -0.85 -31.36 -15.65
N SER A 115 -1.90 -30.78 -16.22
CA SER A 115 -2.98 -31.49 -16.88
C SER A 115 -2.41 -32.24 -18.07
N ALA A 116 -2.58 -33.56 -18.08
CA ALA A 116 -2.37 -34.38 -19.25
C ALA A 116 -3.38 -33.98 -20.34
N GLY A 117 -2.87 -33.81 -21.56
CA GLY A 117 -3.62 -33.68 -22.81
C GLY A 117 -2.78 -34.28 -23.92
#